data_AF-A0A1M4YKL0-F1
#
_entry.id   AF-A0A1M4YKL0-F1
#
_cell.length_a   1.000
_cell.length_b   1.000
_cell.length_c   1.000
_cell.angle_alpha   90.00
_cell.angle_beta   90.00
_cell.angle_gamma   90.00
#
_symmetry.space_group_name_H-M   'P 1'
#
loop_
_entity.id
_entity.type
_entity.pdbx_description
1 polymer ?
#
loop_
_entity_poly.entity_id
_entity_poly.type
_entity_poly.pdbx_seq_one_letter_code
_entity_poly.pdbx_strand_id
1 'polypeptide(L)'
;MSIIQNADKTLKNIAYEKAHREYGHNLPVIVQDRLETELKIIIQHDYSEMFMISQEIAQQLRDDDYPFCYSGVIGSSLVAYLAGITNVNPLPPHWHCQKCCHSEFVTDGTYASGFDLPDNDCPDCGEPMTKDGHDIPYAVLFGIDGGRKPYIAITIPMHEQPFVKRFIEQLLLGKDNVSITETVEPPPYETMKPYVQVHLGEHTLYILKYNELDLLKKLEDNTHCSLLDISFDDFHTLSSIRFAEPPGFEEWRYETSMRGIKGFSDPDVCQILSEIKPNCFSELVKISSLSHGSGTWWGNAEALIRDGVCTISNVVANRDDVMLYLIRKGIKPSDAFRIMETVRKGKKVDRDTEEMLKAHDIPGWYIASCRKIQYLVPRAHDVSCVMAAYQLAYYKAHYPEDFYRAYIEVFADKSDIEVIKDGKNKVNEELDKIMDAKYLGKGMEEWEEKLNLFKIAHEMYLRGYTL
;
A
#
# COMPACT_ATOMS: atom_id res chain seq x y z
N MET A 1 -25.37 20.50 12.33
CA MET A 1 -26.24 19.51 11.63
C MET A 1 -25.34 18.45 11.03
N SER A 2 -25.78 17.20 10.99
CA SER A 2 -25.02 16.11 10.36
C SER A 2 -24.75 16.41 8.87
N ILE A 3 -23.53 16.15 8.39
CA ILE A 3 -23.12 16.46 7.00
C ILE A 3 -23.85 15.54 6.03
N ILE A 4 -23.93 14.25 6.36
CA ILE A 4 -24.63 13.22 5.58
C ILE A 4 -25.79 12.67 6.42
N GLN A 5 -27.02 12.91 5.99
CA GLN A 5 -28.20 12.44 6.71
C GLN A 5 -28.17 10.91 6.86
N ASN A 6 -28.35 10.43 8.10
CA ASN A 6 -28.36 9.01 8.44
C ASN A 6 -27.04 8.26 8.11
N ALA A 7 -25.88 8.94 8.18
CA ALA A 7 -24.58 8.35 7.88
C ALA A 7 -24.35 6.96 8.51
N ASP A 8 -24.68 6.79 9.80
CA ASP A 8 -24.55 5.49 10.50
C ASP A 8 -25.33 4.37 9.81
N LYS A 9 -26.60 4.63 9.48
CA LYS A 9 -27.49 3.64 8.88
C LYS A 9 -27.06 3.34 7.45
N THR A 10 -26.70 4.37 6.69
CA THR A 10 -26.23 4.22 5.30
C THR A 10 -24.94 3.42 5.24
N LEU A 11 -23.93 3.77 6.06
CA LEU A 11 -22.66 3.05 6.13
C LEU A 11 -22.86 1.59 6.51
N LYS A 12 -23.68 1.33 7.53
CA LYS A 12 -24.03 -0.03 7.94
C LYS A 12 -24.66 -0.81 6.78
N ASN A 13 -25.64 -0.23 6.10
CA ASN A 13 -26.33 -0.90 5.00
C ASN A 13 -25.37 -1.25 3.86
N ILE A 14 -24.56 -0.30 3.39
CA ILE A 14 -23.57 -0.53 2.32
C ILE A 14 -22.61 -1.67 2.71
N ALA A 15 -22.08 -1.62 3.94
CA ALA A 15 -21.12 -2.62 4.40
C ALA A 15 -21.74 -4.03 4.47
N TYR A 16 -22.95 -4.17 5.02
CA TYR A 16 -23.66 -5.46 5.07
C TYR A 16 -24.09 -5.95 3.68
N GLU A 17 -24.49 -5.06 2.77
CA GLU A 17 -24.86 -5.43 1.40
C GLU A 17 -23.66 -6.02 0.65
N LYS A 18 -22.48 -5.37 0.71
CA LYS A 18 -21.25 -5.94 0.11
C LYS A 18 -20.82 -7.23 0.83
N ALA A 19 -20.89 -7.28 2.15
CA ALA A 19 -20.54 -8.49 2.91
C ALA A 19 -21.41 -9.69 2.53
N HIS A 20 -22.74 -9.51 2.42
CA HIS A 20 -23.64 -10.58 2.02
C HIS A 20 -23.45 -11.01 0.56
N ARG A 21 -23.05 -10.07 -0.32
CA ARG A 21 -22.74 -10.39 -1.71
C ARG A 21 -21.47 -11.22 -1.84
N GLU A 22 -20.45 -10.96 -1.02
CA GLU A 22 -19.16 -11.67 -1.09
C GLU A 22 -19.13 -12.96 -0.27
N TYR A 23 -19.70 -12.95 0.92
CA TYR A 23 -19.60 -14.02 1.92
C TYR A 23 -20.95 -14.68 2.25
N GLY A 24 -22.01 -14.33 1.53
CA GLY A 24 -23.35 -14.91 1.67
C GLY A 24 -24.17 -14.30 2.81
N HIS A 25 -25.48 -14.59 2.83
CA HIS A 25 -26.39 -14.05 3.86
C HIS A 25 -26.07 -14.53 5.28
N ASN A 26 -25.56 -15.75 5.42
CA ASN A 26 -25.08 -16.28 6.69
C ASN A 26 -23.57 -16.05 6.74
N LEU A 27 -23.17 -14.86 7.19
CA LEU A 27 -21.77 -14.47 7.21
C LEU A 27 -20.92 -15.45 8.04
N PRO A 28 -19.70 -15.79 7.58
CA PRO A 28 -18.73 -16.48 8.42
C PRO A 28 -18.49 -15.68 9.71
N VAL A 29 -18.35 -16.37 10.84
CA VAL A 29 -18.18 -15.76 12.18
C VAL A 29 -17.07 -14.70 12.18
N ILE A 30 -15.95 -14.99 11.50
CA ILE A 30 -14.82 -14.05 11.41
C ILE A 30 -15.16 -12.73 10.70
N VAL A 31 -16.04 -12.78 9.69
CA VAL A 31 -16.51 -11.60 8.96
C VAL A 31 -17.52 -10.84 9.81
N GLN A 32 -18.49 -11.57 10.39
CA GLN A 32 -19.54 -10.99 11.22
C GLN A 32 -18.95 -10.28 12.46
N ASP A 33 -18.11 -10.97 13.24
CA ASP A 33 -17.51 -10.42 14.45
C ASP A 33 -16.66 -9.17 14.15
N ARG A 34 -15.92 -9.20 13.04
CA ARG A 34 -15.08 -8.08 12.60
C ARG A 34 -15.93 -6.88 12.19
N LEU A 35 -16.95 -7.11 11.36
CA LEU A 35 -17.86 -6.09 10.87
C LEU A 35 -18.64 -5.43 12.01
N GLU A 36 -19.21 -6.22 12.92
CA GLU A 36 -19.96 -5.71 14.07
C GLU A 36 -19.08 -4.91 15.03
N THR A 37 -17.86 -5.38 15.30
CA THR A 37 -16.90 -4.68 16.16
C THR A 37 -16.51 -3.33 15.58
N GLU A 38 -16.13 -3.29 14.30
CA GLU A 38 -15.73 -2.05 13.64
C GLU A 38 -16.89 -1.06 13.52
N LEU A 39 -18.09 -1.49 13.07
CA LEU A 39 -19.25 -0.62 12.99
C LEU A 39 -19.63 -0.03 14.34
N LYS A 40 -19.54 -0.84 15.41
CA LYS A 40 -19.78 -0.36 16.77
C LYS A 40 -18.81 0.77 17.13
N ILE A 41 -17.52 0.60 16.87
CA ILE A 41 -16.50 1.64 17.12
C ILE A 41 -16.79 2.89 16.29
N ILE A 42 -17.02 2.74 14.99
CA ILE A 42 -17.26 3.85 14.06
C ILE A 42 -18.46 4.68 14.50
N ILE A 43 -19.57 4.03 14.86
CA ILE A 43 -20.80 4.70 15.29
C ILE A 43 -20.64 5.32 16.69
N GLN A 44 -20.00 4.61 17.64
CA GLN A 44 -19.82 5.12 19.01
C GLN A 44 -18.92 6.35 19.10
N HIS A 45 -18.01 6.52 18.14
CA HIS A 45 -17.07 7.63 18.07
C HIS A 45 -17.38 8.65 16.97
N ASP A 46 -18.58 8.60 16.38
CA ASP A 46 -19.07 9.54 15.36
C ASP A 46 -18.19 9.61 14.08
N TYR A 47 -17.56 8.50 13.69
CA TYR A 47 -16.71 8.42 12.49
C TYR A 47 -17.48 8.17 11.18
N SER A 48 -18.78 7.82 11.27
CA SER A 48 -19.58 7.43 10.11
C SER A 48 -19.64 8.52 9.03
N GLU A 49 -19.70 9.80 9.42
CA GLU A 49 -19.74 10.90 8.44
C GLU A 49 -18.46 10.98 7.60
N MET A 50 -17.30 10.85 8.24
CA MET A 50 -16.01 10.87 7.54
C MET A 50 -15.87 9.66 6.59
N PHE A 51 -16.36 8.50 7.01
CA PHE A 51 -16.40 7.29 6.17
C PHE A 51 -17.33 7.50 4.96
N MET A 52 -18.52 8.04 5.17
CA MET A 52 -19.47 8.29 4.09
C MET A 52 -18.97 9.35 3.11
N ILE A 53 -18.37 10.45 3.57
CA ILE A 53 -17.74 11.44 2.67
C ILE A 53 -16.64 10.79 1.83
N SER A 54 -15.81 9.95 2.46
CA SER A 54 -14.75 9.22 1.75
C SER A 54 -15.35 8.25 0.73
N GLN A 55 -16.44 7.57 1.06
CA GLN A 55 -17.13 6.66 0.16
C GLN A 55 -17.73 7.38 -1.05
N GLU A 56 -18.33 8.55 -0.87
CA GLU A 56 -18.86 9.39 -1.96
C GLU A 56 -17.74 9.83 -2.92
N ILE A 57 -16.58 10.27 -2.37
CA ILE A 57 -15.42 10.63 -3.19
C ILE A 57 -14.90 9.41 -3.98
N ALA A 58 -14.74 8.27 -3.31
CA ALA A 58 -14.32 7.03 -3.96
C ALA A 58 -15.31 6.56 -5.03
N GLN A 59 -16.61 6.73 -4.80
CA GLN A 59 -17.64 6.38 -5.75
C GLN A 59 -17.60 7.30 -6.98
N GLN A 60 -17.46 8.61 -6.76
CA GLN A 60 -17.32 9.56 -7.86
C GLN A 60 -16.11 9.22 -8.74
N LEU A 61 -14.95 8.93 -8.13
CA LEU A 61 -13.75 8.52 -8.86
C LEU A 61 -13.96 7.23 -9.67
N ARG A 62 -14.69 6.25 -9.14
CA ARG A 62 -15.06 5.04 -9.90
C ARG A 62 -16.01 5.33 -11.05
N ASP A 63 -17.01 6.18 -10.83
CA ASP A 63 -18.01 6.52 -11.84
C ASP A 63 -17.36 7.28 -13.01
N ASP A 64 -16.31 8.06 -12.72
CA ASP A 64 -15.48 8.75 -13.70
C ASP A 64 -14.33 7.87 -14.27
N ASP A 65 -14.29 6.58 -13.90
CA ASP A 65 -13.30 5.59 -14.37
C ASP A 65 -11.84 5.95 -14.05
N TYR A 66 -11.63 6.54 -12.86
CA TYR A 66 -10.29 6.90 -12.36
C TYR A 66 -9.81 5.98 -11.25
N PRO A 67 -8.57 5.45 -11.36
CA PRO A 67 -7.97 4.72 -10.27
C PRO A 67 -7.65 5.67 -9.12
N PHE A 68 -7.84 5.15 -7.91
CA PHE A 68 -7.45 5.83 -6.68
C PHE A 68 -6.89 4.79 -5.73
N CYS A 69 -6.03 5.23 -4.82
CA CYS A 69 -5.59 4.39 -3.71
C CYS A 69 -5.76 5.17 -2.42
N TYR A 70 -6.05 4.47 -1.33
CA TYR A 70 -6.04 5.09 -0.02
C TYR A 70 -4.73 4.74 0.66
N SER A 71 -4.10 5.77 1.23
CA SER A 71 -2.82 5.67 1.90
C SER A 71 -3.01 5.64 3.42
N GLY A 72 -1.98 5.19 4.13
CA GLY A 72 -1.96 5.17 5.59
C GLY A 72 -2.70 3.97 6.18
N VAL A 73 -3.57 4.23 7.16
CA VAL A 73 -4.08 3.18 8.06
C VAL A 73 -5.50 2.73 7.76
N ILE A 74 -6.21 3.39 6.84
CA ILE A 74 -7.62 3.12 6.55
C ILE A 74 -7.86 1.71 5.96
N GLY A 75 -6.87 1.16 5.24
CA GLY A 75 -6.85 -0.23 4.78
C GLY A 75 -6.88 -1.28 5.89
N SER A 76 -6.84 -0.87 7.16
CA SER A 76 -7.03 -1.76 8.31
C SER A 76 -8.50 -1.98 8.67
N SER A 77 -9.44 -1.28 8.02
CA SER A 77 -10.87 -1.36 8.32
C SER A 77 -11.63 -2.22 7.31
N LEU A 78 -12.27 -3.28 7.80
CA LEU A 78 -13.17 -4.10 7.01
C LEU A 78 -14.38 -3.27 6.57
N VAL A 79 -14.89 -2.37 7.42
CA VAL A 79 -15.98 -1.46 7.03
C VAL A 79 -15.56 -0.56 5.88
N ALA A 80 -14.32 -0.04 5.88
CA ALA A 80 -13.81 0.76 4.77
C ALA A 80 -13.73 -0.05 3.47
N TYR A 81 -13.23 -1.30 3.53
CA TYR A 81 -13.21 -2.20 2.37
C TYR A 81 -14.62 -2.50 1.83
N LEU A 82 -15.56 -2.84 2.72
CA LEU A 82 -16.94 -3.16 2.37
C LEU A 82 -17.75 -1.93 1.90
N ALA A 83 -17.36 -0.73 2.33
CA ALA A 83 -17.92 0.52 1.83
C ALA A 83 -17.32 0.95 0.47
N GLY A 84 -16.32 0.23 -0.04
CA GLY A 84 -15.61 0.64 -1.27
C GLY A 84 -14.77 1.90 -1.06
N ILE A 85 -14.31 2.16 0.16
CA ILE A 85 -13.36 3.23 0.46
C ILE A 85 -11.95 2.73 0.16
N THR A 86 -11.63 1.46 0.36
CA THR A 86 -10.28 0.93 0.08
C THR A 86 -10.37 -0.41 -0.62
N ASN A 87 -9.36 -0.73 -1.43
CA ASN A 87 -9.21 -2.02 -2.08
C ASN A 87 -8.39 -3.02 -1.23
N VAL A 88 -7.94 -2.61 -0.05
CA VAL A 88 -7.20 -3.47 0.88
C VAL A 88 -8.20 -4.22 1.76
N ASN A 89 -8.30 -5.54 1.61
CA ASN A 89 -9.13 -6.38 2.48
C ASN A 89 -8.33 -6.79 3.74
N PRO A 90 -8.73 -6.34 4.95
CA PRO A 90 -7.94 -6.58 6.16
C PRO A 90 -8.23 -7.92 6.83
N LEU A 91 -9.11 -8.75 6.28
CA LEU A 91 -9.36 -10.10 6.81
C LEU A 91 -8.10 -10.98 6.68
N PRO A 92 -8.01 -12.09 7.42
CA PRO A 92 -6.97 -13.08 7.19
C PRO A 92 -7.02 -13.61 5.74
N PRO A 93 -5.89 -14.13 5.20
CA PRO A 93 -5.86 -14.78 3.91
C PRO A 93 -6.99 -15.80 3.77
N HIS A 94 -7.72 -15.73 2.67
CA HIS A 94 -8.83 -16.64 2.43
C HIS A 94 -9.11 -16.84 0.95
N TRP A 95 -9.72 -17.97 0.65
CA TRP A 95 -10.42 -18.19 -0.61
C TRP A 95 -11.88 -17.80 -0.43
N HIS A 96 -12.50 -17.20 -1.46
CA HIS A 96 -13.95 -17.05 -1.52
C HIS A 96 -14.49 -17.31 -2.93
N CYS A 97 -15.66 -17.94 -3.01
CA CYS A 97 -16.31 -18.27 -4.26
C CYS A 97 -17.35 -17.21 -4.63
N GLN A 98 -17.15 -16.52 -5.77
CA GLN A 98 -18.06 -15.48 -6.28
C GLN A 98 -19.45 -16.02 -6.66
N LYS A 99 -19.60 -17.33 -6.83
CA LYS A 99 -20.84 -17.98 -7.30
C LYS A 99 -21.74 -18.44 -6.17
N CYS A 100 -21.18 -19.15 -5.18
CA CYS A 100 -21.96 -19.72 -4.08
C CYS A 100 -21.61 -19.11 -2.71
N CYS A 101 -20.71 -18.13 -2.65
CA CYS A 101 -20.26 -17.44 -1.44
C CYS A 101 -19.51 -18.32 -0.41
N HIS A 102 -19.15 -19.56 -0.76
CA HIS A 102 -18.30 -20.40 0.10
C HIS A 102 -16.96 -19.71 0.36
N SER A 103 -16.47 -19.77 1.60
CA SER A 103 -15.24 -19.08 2.01
C SER A 103 -14.41 -19.92 2.99
N GLU A 104 -13.09 -19.92 2.83
CA GLU A 104 -12.15 -20.66 3.68
C GLU A 104 -11.00 -19.75 4.13
N PHE A 105 -10.88 -19.53 5.46
CA PHE A 105 -9.92 -18.62 6.05
C PHE A 105 -8.70 -19.34 6.63
N VAL A 106 -7.51 -18.79 6.36
CA VAL A 106 -6.24 -19.25 6.92
C VAL A 106 -5.79 -18.30 8.03
N THR A 107 -5.86 -18.77 9.28
CA THR A 107 -5.62 -17.94 10.48
C THR A 107 -4.40 -18.36 11.30
N ASP A 108 -3.69 -19.41 10.89
CA ASP A 108 -2.52 -19.93 11.60
C ASP A 108 -1.22 -19.13 11.34
N GLY A 109 -1.29 -18.18 10.40
CA GLY A 109 -0.17 -17.32 10.02
C GLY A 109 0.82 -17.96 9.04
N THR A 110 0.45 -19.09 8.41
CA THR A 110 1.21 -19.70 7.31
C THR A 110 1.32 -18.77 6.10
N TYR A 111 0.26 -18.01 5.82
CA TYR A 111 0.22 -16.98 4.80
C TYR A 111 0.05 -15.60 5.43
N ALA A 112 0.72 -14.59 4.86
CA ALA A 112 0.58 -13.20 5.27
C ALA A 112 -0.39 -12.42 4.37
N SER A 113 -0.65 -12.90 3.15
CA SER A 113 -1.57 -12.31 2.18
C SER A 113 -2.33 -13.41 1.44
N GLY A 114 -3.61 -13.19 1.14
CA GLY A 114 -4.42 -14.04 0.29
C GLY A 114 -3.87 -14.14 -1.12
N PHE A 115 -3.20 -13.09 -1.61
CA PHE A 115 -2.53 -13.11 -2.91
C PHE A 115 -1.41 -14.15 -3.00
N ASP A 116 -0.90 -14.66 -1.87
CA ASP A 116 0.11 -15.72 -1.87
C ASP A 116 -0.50 -17.13 -1.80
N LEU A 117 -1.83 -17.24 -1.66
CA LEU A 117 -2.49 -18.54 -1.60
C LEU A 117 -2.40 -19.24 -2.96
N PRO A 118 -2.26 -20.58 -2.99
CA PRO A 118 -2.38 -21.33 -4.23
C PRO A 118 -3.81 -21.24 -4.77
N ASP A 119 -3.97 -21.39 -6.08
CA ASP A 119 -5.28 -21.51 -6.70
C ASP A 119 -6.04 -22.71 -6.13
N ASN A 120 -7.35 -22.54 -5.97
CA ASN A 120 -8.22 -23.55 -5.40
C ASN A 120 -9.61 -23.48 -6.03
N ASP A 121 -10.23 -24.64 -6.23
CA ASP A 121 -11.60 -24.75 -6.71
C ASP A 121 -12.57 -24.84 -5.54
N CYS A 122 -13.75 -24.25 -5.70
CA CYS A 122 -14.77 -24.26 -4.66
C CYS A 122 -15.25 -25.70 -4.39
N PRO A 123 -15.16 -26.21 -3.14
CA PRO A 123 -15.61 -27.56 -2.82
C PRO A 123 -17.12 -27.77 -2.99
N ASP A 124 -17.90 -26.68 -2.91
CA ASP A 124 -19.37 -26.76 -2.99
C ASP A 124 -19.90 -26.72 -4.43
N CYS A 125 -19.26 -25.96 -5.33
CA CYS A 125 -19.78 -25.74 -6.69
C CYS A 125 -18.77 -25.93 -7.84
N GLY A 126 -17.49 -26.18 -7.52
CA GLY A 126 -16.41 -26.43 -8.49
C GLY A 126 -15.92 -25.19 -9.25
N GLU A 127 -16.40 -23.99 -8.93
CA GLU A 127 -15.93 -22.75 -9.54
C GLU A 127 -14.56 -22.34 -8.96
N PRO A 128 -13.62 -21.84 -9.78
CA PRO A 128 -12.38 -21.27 -9.27
C PRO A 128 -12.65 -20.18 -8.23
N MET A 129 -11.94 -20.24 -7.09
CA MET A 129 -12.11 -19.29 -6.01
C MET A 129 -11.17 -18.10 -6.16
N THR A 130 -11.64 -16.92 -5.79
CA THR A 130 -10.81 -15.71 -5.65
C THR A 130 -10.08 -15.74 -4.31
N LYS A 131 -8.91 -15.07 -4.27
CA LYS A 131 -8.00 -15.10 -3.12
C LYS A 131 -7.78 -13.69 -2.61
N ASP A 132 -7.95 -13.47 -1.31
CA ASP A 132 -7.89 -12.12 -0.73
C ASP A 132 -7.55 -12.15 0.77
N GLY A 133 -7.34 -10.98 1.37
CA GLY A 133 -7.11 -10.78 2.80
C GLY A 133 -5.64 -10.65 3.18
N HIS A 134 -5.28 -9.56 3.87
CA HIS A 134 -3.88 -9.23 4.21
C HIS A 134 -3.57 -9.31 5.73
N ASP A 135 -4.48 -9.91 6.50
CA ASP A 135 -4.43 -10.09 7.95
C ASP A 135 -4.06 -8.80 8.71
N ILE A 136 -4.87 -7.76 8.58
CA ILE A 136 -4.59 -6.43 9.15
C ILE A 136 -5.55 -6.17 10.31
N PRO A 137 -5.06 -5.98 11.56
CA PRO A 137 -5.93 -5.78 12.71
C PRO A 137 -6.53 -4.37 12.73
N TYR A 138 -7.84 -4.23 12.96
CA TYR A 138 -8.53 -2.92 13.01
C TYR A 138 -7.94 -1.95 14.04
N ALA A 139 -7.32 -2.50 15.10
CA ALA A 139 -6.72 -1.72 16.18
C ALA A 139 -5.59 -0.80 15.70
N VAL A 140 -5.00 -1.07 14.54
CA VAL A 140 -4.02 -0.24 13.84
C VAL A 140 -4.63 1.11 13.47
N LEU A 141 -5.91 1.13 13.09
CA LEU A 141 -6.69 2.33 12.80
C LEU A 141 -7.33 2.92 14.06
N PHE A 142 -8.07 2.13 14.82
CA PHE A 142 -8.94 2.63 15.90
C PHE A 142 -8.35 2.54 17.31
N GLY A 143 -7.24 1.81 17.49
CA GLY A 143 -6.86 1.30 18.80
C GLY A 143 -7.75 0.11 19.22
N ILE A 144 -7.39 -0.56 20.30
CA ILE A 144 -8.17 -1.71 20.81
C ILE A 144 -9.56 -1.28 21.29
N ASP A 145 -9.67 -0.06 21.82
CA ASP A 145 -10.85 0.50 22.47
C ASP A 145 -11.58 1.57 21.65
N GLY A 146 -11.11 1.88 20.44
CA GLY A 146 -11.65 3.00 19.64
C GLY A 146 -11.11 4.38 20.01
N GLY A 147 -10.21 4.47 21.01
CA GLY A 147 -9.71 5.76 21.51
C GLY A 147 -8.78 6.51 20.56
N ARG A 148 -8.32 5.90 19.46
CA ARG A 148 -7.51 6.59 18.45
C ARG A 148 -8.42 7.24 17.43
N LYS A 149 -8.33 8.57 17.31
CA LYS A 149 -8.94 9.32 16.21
C LYS A 149 -8.29 8.93 14.89
N PRO A 150 -9.03 8.33 13.95
CA PRO A 150 -8.50 8.00 12.64
C PRO A 150 -8.37 9.26 11.78
N TYR A 151 -7.42 9.23 10.85
CA TYR A 151 -7.43 10.11 9.69
C TYR A 151 -7.59 9.24 8.45
N ILE A 152 -8.11 9.83 7.38
CA ILE A 152 -8.23 9.16 6.07
C ILE A 152 -7.38 9.96 5.08
N ALA A 153 -6.57 9.25 4.29
CA ALA A 153 -5.83 9.83 3.18
C ALA A 153 -6.23 9.10 1.90
N ILE A 154 -6.83 9.82 0.97
CA ILE A 154 -7.10 9.34 -0.39
C ILE A 154 -6.07 9.96 -1.31
N THR A 155 -5.54 9.15 -2.21
CA THR A 155 -4.58 9.53 -3.23
C THR A 155 -5.27 9.45 -4.58
N ILE A 156 -5.24 10.55 -5.32
CA ILE A 156 -5.95 10.72 -6.60
C ILE A 156 -4.97 11.03 -7.74
N PRO A 157 -5.37 10.80 -9.01
CA PRO A 157 -4.60 11.22 -10.18
C PRO A 157 -4.34 12.73 -10.19
N MET A 158 -3.21 13.16 -10.76
CA MET A 158 -2.79 14.56 -10.74
C MET A 158 -3.79 15.47 -11.48
N HIS A 159 -4.29 15.02 -12.64
CA HIS A 159 -5.20 15.82 -13.47
C HIS A 159 -6.62 15.94 -12.90
N GLU A 160 -7.01 15.05 -12.00
CA GLU A 160 -8.34 15.02 -11.37
C GLU A 160 -8.49 15.95 -10.17
N GLN A 161 -7.40 16.53 -9.67
CA GLN A 161 -7.42 17.43 -8.52
C GLN A 161 -8.46 18.54 -8.59
N PRO A 162 -8.59 19.32 -9.69
CA PRO A 162 -9.56 20.41 -9.75
C PRO A 162 -11.00 19.89 -9.74
N PHE A 163 -11.24 18.70 -10.30
CA PHE A 163 -12.56 18.10 -10.33
C PHE A 163 -12.95 17.57 -8.94
N VAL A 164 -12.09 16.77 -8.31
CA VAL A 164 -12.31 16.24 -6.96
C VAL A 164 -12.49 17.38 -5.95
N LYS A 165 -11.70 18.46 -6.04
CA LYS A 165 -11.86 19.63 -5.18
C LYS A 165 -13.25 20.26 -5.33
N ARG A 166 -13.72 20.47 -6.57
CA ARG A 166 -15.06 21.03 -6.82
C ARG A 166 -16.16 20.11 -6.32
N PHE A 167 -16.01 18.80 -6.51
CA PHE A 167 -16.96 17.81 -6.00
C PHE A 167 -17.04 17.88 -4.47
N ILE A 168 -15.89 17.90 -3.78
CA ILE A 168 -15.82 18.07 -2.32
C ILE A 168 -16.48 19.38 -1.89
N GLU A 169 -16.17 20.51 -2.55
CA GLU A 169 -16.79 21.82 -2.27
C GLU A 169 -18.32 21.77 -2.42
N GLN A 170 -18.84 21.07 -3.44
CA GLN A 170 -20.28 20.89 -3.65
C GLN A 170 -20.92 19.99 -2.59
N LEU A 171 -20.28 18.86 -2.28
CA LEU A 171 -20.73 17.91 -1.26
C LEU A 171 -20.84 18.58 0.13
N LEU A 172 -19.93 19.52 0.40
CA LEU A 172 -19.82 20.22 1.68
C LEU A 172 -20.50 21.60 1.68
N LEU A 173 -21.17 21.98 0.58
CA LEU A 173 -21.78 23.30 0.44
C LEU A 173 -22.88 23.53 1.49
N GLY A 174 -22.79 24.65 2.20
CA GLY A 174 -23.78 25.04 3.23
C GLY A 174 -23.71 24.20 4.51
N LYS A 175 -22.62 23.45 4.73
CA LYS A 175 -22.39 22.68 5.96
C LYS A 175 -21.56 23.49 6.96
N ASP A 176 -22.07 23.59 8.18
CA ASP A 176 -21.32 24.19 9.29
C ASP A 176 -20.16 23.28 9.71
N ASN A 177 -19.10 23.84 10.29
CA ASN A 177 -17.92 23.12 10.82
C ASN A 177 -17.10 22.33 9.80
N VAL A 178 -17.18 22.73 8.53
CA VAL A 178 -16.33 22.19 7.47
C VAL A 178 -15.44 23.29 6.92
N SER A 179 -14.15 22.98 6.74
CA SER A 179 -13.23 23.88 6.05
C SER A 179 -12.31 23.10 5.12
N ILE A 180 -11.99 23.72 4.00
CA ILE A 180 -11.03 23.21 3.02
C ILE A 180 -9.82 24.11 3.11
N THR A 181 -8.67 23.53 3.48
CA THR A 181 -7.41 24.26 3.55
C THR A 181 -6.44 23.71 2.51
N GLU A 182 -5.78 24.63 1.81
CA GLU A 182 -4.70 24.28 0.91
C GLU A 182 -3.40 24.14 1.72
N THR A 183 -2.75 22.98 1.57
CA THR A 183 -1.37 22.64 1.97
C THR A 183 -0.80 23.32 3.23
N VAL A 184 -0.72 22.59 4.36
CA VAL A 184 0.06 23.05 5.53
C VAL A 184 0.96 21.96 6.11
N GLU A 185 0.47 20.72 6.29
CA GLU A 185 1.26 19.59 6.82
C GLU A 185 0.83 18.24 6.21
N PRO A 186 1.75 17.28 6.02
CA PRO A 186 1.38 15.93 5.59
C PRO A 186 0.58 15.20 6.68
N PRO A 187 -0.24 14.19 6.31
CA PRO A 187 -0.84 13.30 7.29
C PRO A 187 0.24 12.62 8.15
N PRO A 188 -0.10 12.18 9.38
CA PRO A 188 0.81 11.33 10.14
C PRO A 188 1.30 10.15 9.29
N TYR A 189 2.58 9.80 9.41
CA TYR A 189 3.20 8.65 8.71
C TYR A 189 3.40 8.81 7.21
N GLU A 190 2.96 9.92 6.61
CA GLU A 190 3.14 10.22 5.19
C GLU A 190 4.18 11.33 5.02
N THR A 191 5.01 11.20 3.99
CA THR A 191 5.92 12.27 3.56
C THR A 191 5.28 13.17 2.50
N MET A 192 4.27 12.63 1.81
CA MET A 192 3.60 13.32 0.72
C MET A 192 2.73 14.46 1.24
N LYS A 193 2.97 15.66 0.71
CA LYS A 193 2.14 16.83 1.02
C LYS A 193 0.77 16.68 0.36
N PRO A 194 -0.33 16.90 1.11
CA PRO A 194 -1.67 16.89 0.54
C PRO A 194 -1.84 18.06 -0.42
N TYR A 195 -2.59 17.81 -1.48
CA TYR A 195 -3.14 18.86 -2.32
C TYR A 195 -4.13 19.71 -1.52
N VAL A 196 -5.05 19.04 -0.82
CA VAL A 196 -6.09 19.66 -0.02
C VAL A 196 -6.30 18.87 1.27
N GLN A 197 -6.59 19.57 2.36
CA GLN A 197 -7.13 18.98 3.58
C GLN A 197 -8.57 19.43 3.77
N VAL A 198 -9.44 18.46 4.09
CA VAL A 198 -10.84 18.69 4.43
C VAL A 198 -11.00 18.45 5.92
N HIS A 199 -11.32 19.51 6.67
CA HIS A 199 -11.57 19.43 8.10
C HIS A 199 -13.07 19.27 8.36
N LEU A 200 -13.41 18.25 9.14
CA LEU A 200 -14.77 17.84 9.49
C LEU A 200 -14.86 17.83 11.03
N GLY A 201 -15.07 19.00 11.64
CA GLY A 201 -14.98 19.15 13.09
C GLY A 201 -13.58 18.82 13.61
N GLU A 202 -13.44 17.70 14.33
CA GLU A 202 -12.16 17.22 14.86
C GLU A 202 -11.45 16.21 13.95
N HIS A 203 -12.02 15.90 12.79
CA HIS A 203 -11.48 14.93 11.83
C HIS A 203 -10.87 15.63 10.62
N THR A 204 -9.87 15.00 10.02
CA THR A 204 -9.21 15.52 8.81
C THR A 204 -9.13 14.41 7.77
N LEU A 205 -9.66 14.70 6.59
CA LEU A 205 -9.49 13.94 5.37
C LEU A 205 -8.40 14.61 4.52
N TYR A 206 -7.43 13.84 4.08
CA TYR A 206 -6.30 14.29 3.28
C TYR A 206 -6.48 13.84 1.83
N ILE A 207 -6.42 14.79 0.90
CA ILE A 207 -6.41 14.51 -0.54
C ILE A 207 -4.95 14.63 -1.02
N LEU A 208 -4.33 13.48 -1.28
CA LEU A 208 -2.97 13.33 -1.78
C LEU A 208 -2.96 13.18 -3.31
N LYS A 209 -1.78 13.29 -3.93
CA LYS A 209 -1.62 13.26 -5.39
C LYS A 209 -0.52 12.31 -5.82
N TYR A 210 -0.75 11.52 -6.87
CA TYR A 210 0.20 10.50 -7.30
C TYR A 210 0.19 10.32 -8.81
N ASN A 211 1.29 10.72 -9.47
CA ASN A 211 1.44 10.64 -10.93
C ASN A 211 1.35 9.21 -11.45
N GLU A 212 1.69 8.24 -10.61
CA GLU A 212 1.60 6.82 -10.93
C GLU A 212 0.16 6.36 -11.14
N LEU A 213 -0.85 7.03 -10.56
CA LEU A 213 -2.26 6.76 -10.86
C LEU A 213 -2.64 7.24 -12.27
N ASP A 214 -2.07 8.37 -12.72
CA ASP A 214 -2.22 8.82 -14.11
C ASP A 214 -1.60 7.81 -15.08
N LEU A 215 -0.42 7.28 -14.73
CA LEU A 215 0.25 6.24 -15.50
C LEU A 215 -0.57 4.95 -15.56
N LEU A 216 -1.10 4.47 -14.43
CA LEU A 216 -1.95 3.28 -14.38
C LEU A 216 -3.21 3.44 -15.24
N LYS A 217 -3.90 4.60 -15.14
CA LYS A 217 -5.08 4.88 -15.96
C LYS A 217 -4.73 4.84 -17.45
N LYS A 218 -3.65 5.50 -17.83
CA LYS A 218 -3.18 5.53 -19.21
C LYS A 218 -2.84 4.13 -19.75
N LEU A 219 -2.27 3.27 -18.92
CA LEU A 219 -1.94 1.90 -19.27
C LEU A 219 -3.19 1.05 -19.45
N GLU A 220 -4.15 1.14 -18.53
CA GLU A 220 -5.45 0.48 -18.65
C GLU A 220 -6.17 0.89 -19.95
N ASP A 221 -6.22 2.19 -20.26
CA ASP A 221 -6.85 2.73 -21.46
C ASP A 221 -6.16 2.26 -22.76
N ASN A 222 -4.83 2.28 -22.79
CA ASN A 222 -4.06 1.93 -23.98
C ASN A 222 -4.02 0.42 -24.27
N THR A 223 -4.01 -0.40 -23.21
CA THR A 223 -3.85 -1.86 -23.32
C THR A 223 -5.18 -2.60 -23.31
N HIS A 224 -6.26 -1.95 -22.86
CA HIS A 224 -7.56 -2.56 -22.59
C HIS A 224 -7.51 -3.73 -21.59
N CYS A 225 -6.45 -3.79 -20.77
CA CYS A 225 -6.33 -4.72 -19.66
C CYS A 225 -6.77 -3.98 -18.39
N SER A 226 -7.82 -4.44 -17.70
CA SER A 226 -8.28 -3.75 -16.50
C SER A 226 -7.34 -3.98 -15.33
N LEU A 227 -7.14 -2.95 -14.52
CA LEU A 227 -6.44 -3.02 -13.24
C LEU A 227 -7.05 -4.06 -12.29
N LEU A 228 -8.36 -4.28 -12.38
CA LEU A 228 -9.09 -5.24 -11.56
C LEU A 228 -8.87 -6.70 -11.98
N ASP A 229 -8.41 -6.93 -13.22
CA ASP A 229 -8.18 -8.27 -13.78
C ASP A 229 -6.73 -8.74 -13.56
N ILE A 230 -5.84 -7.88 -13.05
CA ILE A 230 -4.43 -8.21 -12.79
C ILE A 230 -4.32 -9.07 -11.53
N SER A 231 -3.84 -10.32 -11.68
CA SER A 231 -3.50 -11.17 -10.53
C SER A 231 -2.19 -10.77 -9.88
N PHE A 232 -2.12 -10.83 -8.55
CA PHE A 232 -0.95 -10.44 -7.76
C PHE A 232 0.08 -11.56 -7.54
N ASP A 233 -0.09 -12.69 -8.21
CA ASP A 233 0.80 -13.85 -8.20
C ASP A 233 1.24 -14.29 -9.60
N ASP A 234 1.06 -13.43 -10.62
CA ASP A 234 1.50 -13.69 -11.98
C ASP A 234 3.00 -14.00 -12.03
N PHE A 235 3.33 -15.17 -12.57
CA PHE A 235 4.68 -15.71 -12.60
C PHE A 235 5.63 -14.81 -13.39
N HIS A 236 5.20 -14.28 -14.54
CA HIS A 236 6.04 -13.45 -15.39
C HIS A 236 6.38 -12.12 -14.70
N THR A 237 5.40 -11.50 -14.05
CA THR A 237 5.56 -10.28 -13.27
C THR A 237 6.51 -10.51 -12.10
N LEU A 238 6.26 -11.50 -11.23
CA LEU A 238 7.14 -11.81 -10.10
C LEU A 238 8.56 -12.18 -10.55
N SER A 239 8.69 -12.97 -11.62
CA SER A 239 10.00 -13.31 -12.19
C SER A 239 10.73 -12.07 -12.68
N SER A 240 10.03 -11.14 -13.34
CA SER A 240 10.62 -9.88 -13.78
C SER A 240 11.08 -9.03 -12.59
N ILE A 241 10.32 -8.97 -11.50
CA ILE A 241 10.71 -8.23 -10.29
C ILE A 241 11.96 -8.83 -9.64
N ARG A 242 12.04 -10.17 -9.63
CA ARG A 242 13.11 -10.94 -9.00
C ARG A 242 14.43 -10.86 -9.74
N PHE A 243 14.39 -10.77 -11.07
CA PHE A 243 15.58 -10.79 -11.92
C PHE A 243 15.57 -9.58 -12.86
N ALA A 244 16.63 -8.76 -12.78
CA ALA A 244 16.81 -7.68 -13.73
C ALA A 244 17.00 -8.26 -15.15
N GLU A 245 16.13 -7.87 -16.08
CA GLU A 245 16.24 -8.23 -17.50
C GLU A 245 16.15 -6.99 -18.39
N PRO A 246 16.96 -6.92 -19.49
CA PRO A 246 17.91 -7.92 -20.01
C PRO A 246 19.36 -7.87 -19.42
N PRO A 247 20.24 -8.85 -19.77
CA PRO A 247 21.68 -8.79 -19.46
C PRO A 247 22.39 -7.60 -20.14
N GLY A 248 23.33 -6.96 -19.44
CA GLY A 248 24.08 -5.78 -19.93
C GLY A 248 23.87 -4.47 -19.14
N PHE A 249 23.10 -4.57 -18.04
CA PHE A 249 22.66 -3.48 -17.16
C PHE A 249 23.63 -3.12 -16.01
N GLU A 250 24.90 -3.52 -16.11
CA GLU A 250 25.84 -3.52 -14.97
C GLU A 250 26.59 -2.20 -14.73
N GLU A 251 26.41 -1.18 -15.58
CA GLU A 251 27.14 0.10 -15.46
C GLU A 251 26.65 0.98 -14.29
N TRP A 252 25.43 0.78 -13.81
CA TRP A 252 24.84 1.51 -12.70
C TRP A 252 24.54 0.55 -11.55
N ARG A 253 25.29 0.64 -10.45
CA ARG A 253 25.11 -0.25 -9.29
C ARG A 253 23.67 -0.20 -8.78
N TYR A 254 23.04 -1.37 -8.62
CA TYR A 254 21.72 -1.63 -8.00
C TYR A 254 20.50 -1.39 -8.87
N GLU A 255 20.41 -2.17 -9.94
CA GLU A 255 19.51 -1.85 -11.03
C GLU A 255 18.50 -2.99 -11.23
N THR A 256 17.35 -2.88 -10.56
CA THR A 256 16.22 -3.82 -10.64
C THR A 256 15.32 -3.51 -11.83
N SER A 257 14.40 -4.42 -12.15
CA SER A 257 13.32 -4.18 -13.15
C SER A 257 12.26 -3.18 -12.67
N MET A 258 12.25 -2.83 -11.37
CA MET A 258 11.29 -1.90 -10.76
C MET A 258 11.64 -0.43 -10.99
N ARG A 259 12.54 -0.11 -11.92
CA ARG A 259 12.84 1.27 -12.28
C ARG A 259 11.62 2.01 -12.78
N GLY A 260 11.59 3.30 -12.43
CA GLY A 260 10.46 4.18 -12.69
C GLY A 260 9.23 3.88 -11.85
N ILE A 261 9.18 2.76 -11.12
CA ILE A 261 8.07 2.39 -10.25
C ILE A 261 8.38 2.93 -8.85
N LYS A 262 7.73 4.04 -8.50
CA LYS A 262 7.91 4.71 -7.22
C LYS A 262 7.61 3.78 -6.04
N GLY A 263 8.39 3.94 -4.97
CA GLY A 263 8.41 3.04 -3.83
C GLY A 263 9.29 1.80 -4.03
N PHE A 264 9.64 1.44 -5.27
CA PHE A 264 10.56 0.34 -5.58
C PHE A 264 11.77 0.75 -6.43
N SER A 265 11.79 1.99 -6.93
CA SER A 265 12.93 2.60 -7.63
C SER A 265 13.96 3.23 -6.68
N ASP A 266 13.64 3.34 -5.40
CA ASP A 266 14.52 3.97 -4.40
C ASP A 266 15.76 3.10 -4.18
N PRO A 267 16.96 3.69 -4.00
CA PRO A 267 18.20 2.92 -3.88
C PRO A 267 18.18 1.88 -2.75
N ASP A 268 17.64 2.23 -1.58
CA ASP A 268 17.53 1.33 -0.43
C ASP A 268 16.61 0.15 -0.75
N VAL A 269 15.48 0.40 -1.41
CA VAL A 269 14.54 -0.66 -1.81
C VAL A 269 15.15 -1.56 -2.88
N CYS A 270 15.82 -0.97 -3.87
CA CYS A 270 16.53 -1.71 -4.92
C CYS A 270 17.59 -2.64 -4.35
N GLN A 271 18.29 -2.20 -3.29
CA GLN A 271 19.26 -3.03 -2.60
C GLN A 271 18.57 -4.21 -1.89
N ILE A 272 17.53 -3.94 -1.09
CA ILE A 272 16.78 -5.00 -0.39
C ILE A 272 16.21 -6.00 -1.40
N LEU A 273 15.60 -5.53 -2.50
CA LEU A 273 15.11 -6.37 -3.60
C LEU A 273 16.20 -7.29 -4.15
N SER A 274 17.39 -6.74 -4.41
CA SER A 274 18.52 -7.48 -4.98
C SER A 274 19.06 -8.57 -4.04
N GLU A 275 19.00 -8.33 -2.74
CA GLU A 275 19.43 -9.27 -1.70
C GLU A 275 18.36 -10.34 -1.41
N ILE A 276 17.09 -9.94 -1.31
CA ILE A 276 15.99 -10.83 -0.90
C ILE A 276 15.47 -11.67 -2.06
N LYS A 277 15.35 -11.08 -3.27
CA LYS A 277 14.78 -11.74 -4.47
C LYS A 277 13.40 -12.37 -4.19
N PRO A 278 12.38 -11.52 -3.97
CA PRO A 278 11.07 -11.95 -3.49
C PRO A 278 10.39 -12.95 -4.43
N ASN A 279 9.60 -13.85 -3.87
CA ASN A 279 8.89 -14.91 -4.61
C ASN A 279 7.37 -14.75 -4.58
N CYS A 280 6.84 -13.87 -3.73
CA CYS A 280 5.41 -13.67 -3.58
C CYS A 280 5.08 -12.22 -3.19
N PHE A 281 3.80 -11.89 -3.17
CA PHE A 281 3.31 -10.53 -2.93
C PHE A 281 3.62 -10.07 -1.50
N SER A 282 3.43 -10.90 -0.47
CA SER A 282 3.72 -10.45 0.90
C SER A 282 5.20 -10.18 1.17
N GLU A 283 6.11 -10.80 0.43
CA GLU A 283 7.53 -10.46 0.49
C GLU A 283 7.81 -9.08 -0.10
N LEU A 284 7.12 -8.68 -1.17
CA LEU A 284 7.17 -7.30 -1.70
C LEU A 284 6.66 -6.29 -0.67
N VAL A 285 5.55 -6.60 0.01
CA VAL A 285 5.02 -5.78 1.10
C VAL A 285 6.06 -5.61 2.20
N LYS A 286 6.74 -6.68 2.61
CA LYS A 286 7.80 -6.58 3.64
C LYS A 286 9.02 -5.80 3.17
N ILE A 287 9.42 -5.94 1.92
CA ILE A 287 10.52 -5.17 1.35
C ILE A 287 10.21 -3.68 1.39
N SER A 288 8.99 -3.29 0.97
CA SER A 288 8.47 -1.92 1.11
C SER A 288 8.55 -1.46 2.57
N SER A 289 8.02 -2.25 3.52
CA SER A 289 8.06 -1.86 4.93
C SER A 289 9.50 -1.70 5.48
N LEU A 290 10.43 -2.58 5.08
CA LEU A 290 11.80 -2.59 5.59
C LEU A 290 12.64 -1.39 5.11
N SER A 291 12.34 -0.84 3.94
CA SER A 291 12.94 0.42 3.50
C SER A 291 12.44 1.64 4.28
N HIS A 292 11.31 1.52 4.97
CA HIS A 292 10.73 2.62 5.73
C HIS A 292 11.13 2.57 7.21
N GLY A 293 11.90 3.57 7.64
CA GLY A 293 12.20 3.82 9.05
C GLY A 293 13.58 3.34 9.50
N SER A 294 14.22 4.15 10.34
CA SER A 294 15.55 3.83 10.86
C SER A 294 15.53 2.59 11.75
N GLY A 295 16.51 1.70 11.56
CA GLY A 295 16.73 0.52 12.41
C GLY A 295 15.81 -0.67 12.12
N THR A 296 15.06 -0.66 11.01
CA THR A 296 14.32 -1.83 10.51
C THR A 296 15.22 -2.75 9.69
N TRP A 297 15.84 -2.24 8.63
CA TRP A 297 16.77 -2.97 7.76
C TRP A 297 18.22 -2.92 8.28
N TRP A 298 18.86 -1.77 8.13
CA TRP A 298 20.29 -1.57 8.36
C TRP A 298 20.72 -1.87 9.79
N GLY A 299 21.67 -2.80 9.95
CA GLY A 299 22.14 -3.24 11.27
C GLY A 299 21.11 -4.03 12.08
N ASN A 300 20.00 -4.42 11.46
CA ASN A 300 18.92 -5.20 12.08
C ASN A 300 18.47 -6.36 11.16
N ALA A 301 17.37 -6.23 10.41
CA ALA A 301 16.84 -7.30 9.57
C ALA A 301 17.86 -7.84 8.55
N GLU A 302 18.67 -6.96 7.96
CA GLU A 302 19.75 -7.32 7.02
C GLU A 302 20.67 -8.40 7.62
N ALA A 303 21.19 -8.15 8.82
CA ALA A 303 22.10 -9.07 9.49
C ALA A 303 21.39 -10.36 9.93
N LEU A 304 20.15 -10.26 10.43
CA LEU A 304 19.37 -11.43 10.87
C LEU A 304 19.10 -12.39 9.71
N ILE A 305 18.77 -11.86 8.53
CA ILE A 305 18.51 -12.65 7.33
C ILE A 305 19.82 -13.22 6.76
N ARG A 306 20.86 -12.39 6.64
CA ARG A 306 22.18 -12.82 6.15
C ARG A 306 22.79 -13.92 7.02
N ASP A 307 22.63 -13.84 8.34
CA ASP A 307 23.18 -14.80 9.29
C ASP A 307 22.28 -16.05 9.45
N GLY A 308 21.16 -16.14 8.71
CA GLY A 308 20.24 -17.28 8.74
C GLY A 308 19.43 -17.41 10.04
N VAL A 309 19.31 -16.34 10.83
CA VAL A 309 18.54 -16.32 12.08
C VAL A 309 17.04 -16.32 11.83
N CYS A 310 16.60 -15.62 10.78
CA CYS A 310 15.23 -15.63 10.27
C CYS A 310 15.22 -15.45 8.75
N THR A 311 14.05 -15.59 8.13
CA THR A 311 13.79 -15.29 6.73
C THR A 311 13.02 -13.98 6.59
N ILE A 312 12.90 -13.47 5.36
CA ILE A 312 12.04 -12.31 5.07
C ILE A 312 10.61 -12.55 5.58
N SER A 313 10.07 -13.76 5.44
CA SER A 313 8.69 -14.11 5.82
C SER A 313 8.42 -13.94 7.32
N ASN A 314 9.42 -14.05 8.19
CA ASN A 314 9.26 -14.00 9.65
C ASN A 314 10.09 -12.90 10.36
N VAL A 315 10.81 -12.04 9.63
CA VAL A 315 11.39 -10.80 10.18
C VAL A 315 10.31 -9.76 10.55
N VAL A 316 10.64 -8.84 11.47
CA VAL A 316 9.78 -7.70 11.82
C VAL A 316 9.96 -6.60 10.77
N ALA A 317 8.97 -6.41 9.90
CA ALA A 317 9.02 -5.44 8.83
C ALA A 317 8.09 -4.25 9.09
N ASN A 318 6.88 -4.52 9.58
CA ASN A 318 5.87 -3.51 9.91
C ASN A 318 5.34 -3.70 11.34
N ARG A 319 4.53 -2.75 11.82
CA ARG A 319 4.00 -2.78 13.19
C ARG A 319 3.02 -3.94 13.40
N ASP A 320 2.29 -4.31 12.36
CA ASP A 320 1.29 -5.37 12.36
C ASP A 320 1.94 -6.74 12.60
N ASP A 321 3.15 -6.97 12.05
CA ASP A 321 3.96 -8.17 12.33
C ASP A 321 4.20 -8.35 13.83
N VAL A 322 4.48 -7.27 14.57
CA VAL A 322 4.67 -7.33 16.02
C VAL A 322 3.37 -7.74 16.71
N MET A 323 2.27 -7.06 16.41
CA MET A 323 1.01 -7.34 17.08
C MET A 323 0.53 -8.77 16.83
N LEU A 324 0.51 -9.21 15.57
CA LEU A 324 -0.03 -10.51 15.18
C LEU A 324 0.86 -11.66 15.65
N TYR A 325 2.19 -11.50 15.55
CA TYR A 325 3.11 -12.52 16.07
C TYR A 325 2.92 -12.76 17.57
N LEU A 326 2.79 -11.69 18.36
CA LEU A 326 2.57 -11.80 19.80
C LEU A 326 1.21 -12.41 20.14
N ILE A 327 0.15 -12.05 19.42
CA ILE A 327 -1.19 -12.66 19.59
C ILE A 327 -1.13 -14.17 19.30
N ARG A 328 -0.48 -14.57 18.20
CA ARG A 328 -0.30 -15.99 17.84
C ARG A 328 0.55 -16.76 18.87
N LYS A 329 1.39 -16.07 19.64
CA LYS A 329 2.14 -16.62 20.77
C LYS A 329 1.37 -16.62 22.09
N GLY A 330 0.08 -16.29 22.06
CA GLY A 330 -0.81 -16.34 23.22
C GLY A 330 -0.81 -15.06 24.08
N ILE A 331 -0.11 -14.01 23.66
CA ILE A 331 -0.16 -12.72 24.35
C ILE A 331 -1.50 -12.05 24.08
N LYS A 332 -2.11 -11.49 25.13
CA LYS A 332 -3.42 -10.83 25.03
C LYS A 332 -3.39 -9.69 23.98
N PRO A 333 -4.43 -9.51 23.17
CA PRO A 333 -4.47 -8.46 22.14
C PRO A 333 -4.16 -7.05 22.67
N SER A 334 -4.61 -6.71 23.88
CA SER A 334 -4.32 -5.42 24.53
C SER A 334 -2.83 -5.22 24.82
N ASP A 335 -2.14 -6.27 25.28
CA ASP A 335 -0.70 -6.24 25.55
C ASP A 335 0.09 -6.23 24.24
N ALA A 336 -0.27 -7.07 23.27
CA ALA A 336 0.34 -7.08 21.96
C ALA A 336 0.25 -5.71 21.26
N PHE A 337 -0.91 -5.05 21.33
CA PHE A 337 -1.11 -3.70 20.83
C PHE A 337 -0.22 -2.67 21.53
N ARG A 338 -0.16 -2.69 22.88
CA ARG A 338 0.70 -1.79 23.65
C ARG A 338 2.18 -1.97 23.28
N ILE A 339 2.64 -3.21 23.12
CA ILE A 339 4.02 -3.54 22.76
C ILE A 339 4.31 -3.06 21.34
N MET A 340 3.42 -3.36 20.38
CA MET A 340 3.51 -2.85 19.01
C MET A 340 3.60 -1.32 18.97
N GLU A 341 2.77 -0.62 19.75
CA GLU A 341 2.80 0.85 19.86
C GLU A 341 4.11 1.37 20.45
N THR A 342 4.72 0.60 21.34
CA THR A 342 6.02 0.93 21.95
C THR A 342 7.14 0.79 20.92
N VAL A 343 7.19 -0.36 20.24
CA VAL A 343 8.22 -0.70 19.26
C VAL A 343 8.17 0.25 18.06
N ARG A 344 6.98 0.50 17.48
CA ARG A 344 6.85 1.37 16.30
C ARG A 344 7.25 2.83 16.54
N LYS A 345 7.40 3.25 17.79
CA LYS A 345 7.79 4.61 18.19
C LYS A 345 9.25 4.68 18.65
N GLY A 346 10.01 3.59 18.48
CA GLY A 346 11.39 3.50 18.95
C GLY A 346 11.54 3.63 20.46
N LYS A 347 10.46 3.36 21.20
CA LYS A 347 10.50 3.41 22.66
C LYS A 347 11.08 2.12 23.19
N LYS A 348 11.80 2.23 24.31
CA LYS A 348 12.41 1.08 24.97
C LYS A 348 11.32 0.15 25.51
N VAL A 349 11.43 -1.13 25.17
CA VAL A 349 10.68 -2.21 25.83
C VAL A 349 11.16 -2.29 27.28
N ASP A 350 10.25 -2.09 28.23
CA ASP A 350 10.55 -2.16 29.66
C ASP A 350 10.84 -3.60 30.12
N ARG A 351 11.35 -3.72 31.35
CA ARG A 351 11.79 -5.00 31.91
C ARG A 351 10.62 -5.98 32.09
N ASP A 352 9.48 -5.51 32.58
CA ASP A 352 8.32 -6.37 32.83
C ASP A 352 7.76 -6.93 31.52
N THR A 353 7.74 -6.10 30.47
CA THR A 353 7.36 -6.49 29.12
C THR A 353 8.37 -7.50 28.56
N GLU A 354 9.68 -7.30 28.75
CA GLU A 354 10.67 -8.29 28.32
C GLU A 354 10.53 -9.63 29.06
N GLU A 355 10.30 -9.62 30.37
CA GLU A 355 10.06 -10.82 31.16
C GLU A 355 8.80 -11.56 30.68
N MET A 356 7.72 -10.81 30.36
CA MET A 356 6.51 -11.36 29.73
C MET A 356 6.81 -11.99 28.37
N LEU A 357 7.56 -11.32 27.50
CA LEU A 357 7.92 -11.83 26.18
C LEU A 357 8.74 -13.12 26.30
N LYS A 358 9.72 -13.17 27.22
CA LYS A 358 10.51 -14.38 27.48
C LYS A 358 9.64 -15.52 28.03
N ALA A 359 8.67 -15.23 28.89
CA ALA A 359 7.76 -16.22 29.43
C ALA A 359 6.80 -16.84 28.39
N HIS A 360 6.62 -16.19 27.24
CA HIS A 360 5.86 -16.71 26.08
C HIS A 360 6.78 -17.27 24.98
N ASP A 361 8.01 -17.65 25.32
CA ASP A 361 9.01 -18.22 24.41
C ASP A 361 9.30 -17.35 23.17
N ILE A 362 9.22 -16.03 23.34
CA ILE A 362 9.61 -15.09 22.29
C ILE A 362 11.14 -15.09 22.16
N PRO A 363 11.70 -15.36 20.95
CA PRO A 363 13.14 -15.47 20.79
C PRO A 363 13.90 -14.20 21.17
N GLY A 364 15.08 -14.35 21.78
CA GLY A 364 15.92 -13.22 22.17
C GLY A 364 16.31 -12.31 20.99
N TRP A 365 16.51 -12.87 19.80
CA TRP A 365 16.78 -12.10 18.59
C TRP A 365 15.61 -11.20 18.20
N TYR A 366 14.38 -11.65 18.40
CA TYR A 366 13.16 -10.89 18.08
C TYR A 366 13.04 -9.68 19.00
N ILE A 367 13.24 -9.90 20.31
CA ILE A 367 13.26 -8.82 21.31
C ILE A 367 14.39 -7.82 21.01
N ALA A 368 15.57 -8.32 20.63
CA ALA A 368 16.70 -7.46 20.24
C ALA A 368 16.42 -6.65 18.97
N SER A 369 15.75 -7.24 17.98
CA SER A 369 15.30 -6.55 16.76
C SER A 369 14.33 -5.42 17.10
N CYS A 370 13.30 -5.70 17.91
CA CYS A 370 12.33 -4.71 18.38
C CYS A 370 12.96 -3.50 19.09
N ARG A 371 14.13 -3.66 19.73
CA ARG A 371 14.84 -2.56 20.40
C ARG A 371 15.63 -1.65 19.46
N LYS A 372 16.01 -2.14 18.29
CA LYS A 372 16.79 -1.38 17.29
C LYS A 372 15.91 -0.48 16.43
N ILE A 373 14.66 -0.89 16.24
CA ILE A 373 13.65 -0.20 15.46
C ILE A 373 13.37 1.17 16.06
N GLN A 374 13.45 2.22 15.25
CA GLN A 374 13.06 3.58 15.63
C GLN A 374 11.64 3.92 15.18
N TYR A 375 11.20 3.30 14.08
CA TYR A 375 9.88 3.52 13.51
C TYR A 375 9.40 2.28 12.75
N LEU A 376 8.09 1.99 12.79
CA LEU A 376 7.44 0.99 11.93
C LEU A 376 6.19 1.56 11.27
N VAL A 377 6.10 1.34 9.96
CA VAL A 377 4.94 1.64 9.13
C VAL A 377 3.77 0.66 9.38
N PRO A 378 2.52 1.07 9.08
CA PRO A 378 1.38 0.17 9.03
C PRO A 378 1.38 -0.70 7.76
N ARG A 379 1.05 -1.99 7.90
CA ARG A 379 0.96 -2.92 6.75
C ARG A 379 -0.04 -2.44 5.69
N ALA A 380 -1.17 -1.85 6.10
CA ALA A 380 -2.19 -1.35 5.18
C ALA A 380 -1.66 -0.32 4.16
N HIS A 381 -0.72 0.53 4.58
CA HIS A 381 -0.08 1.50 3.69
C HIS A 381 0.75 0.76 2.64
N ASP A 382 1.63 -0.14 3.08
CA ASP A 382 2.50 -0.89 2.16
C ASP A 382 1.69 -1.76 1.20
N VAL A 383 0.65 -2.45 1.65
CA VAL A 383 -0.19 -3.27 0.76
C VAL A 383 -0.78 -2.42 -0.37
N SER A 384 -1.35 -1.26 -0.05
CA SER A 384 -1.92 -0.34 -1.05
C SER A 384 -0.87 0.14 -2.06
N CYS A 385 0.31 0.56 -1.58
CA CYS A 385 1.41 1.00 -2.42
C CYS A 385 1.98 -0.14 -3.28
N VAL A 386 2.15 -1.32 -2.72
CA VAL A 386 2.68 -2.51 -3.41
C VAL A 386 1.69 -3.01 -4.46
N MET A 387 0.37 -2.91 -4.24
CA MET A 387 -0.63 -3.24 -5.26
C MET A 387 -0.44 -2.37 -6.52
N ALA A 388 -0.35 -1.05 -6.36
CA ALA A 388 -0.12 -0.14 -7.49
C ALA A 388 1.24 -0.39 -8.17
N ALA A 389 2.30 -0.60 -7.38
CA ALA A 389 3.63 -0.91 -7.92
C ALA A 389 3.67 -2.24 -8.68
N TYR A 390 2.96 -3.26 -8.19
CA TYR A 390 2.85 -4.55 -8.84
C TYR A 390 2.08 -4.44 -10.16
N GLN A 391 0.98 -3.69 -10.21
CA GLN A 391 0.23 -3.45 -11.46
C GLN A 391 1.10 -2.74 -12.50
N LEU A 392 1.90 -1.75 -12.09
CA LEU A 392 2.89 -1.13 -12.98
C LEU A 392 3.93 -2.14 -13.49
N ALA A 393 4.43 -3.02 -12.61
CA ALA A 393 5.36 -4.07 -12.98
C ALA A 393 4.73 -5.08 -13.96
N TYR A 394 3.44 -5.41 -13.78
CA TYR A 394 2.67 -6.26 -14.68
C TYR A 394 2.61 -5.64 -16.08
N TYR A 395 2.19 -4.37 -16.20
CA TYR A 395 2.20 -3.70 -17.51
C TYR A 395 3.59 -3.63 -18.13
N LYS A 396 4.63 -3.40 -17.33
CA LYS A 396 6.01 -3.37 -17.81
C LYS A 396 6.53 -4.73 -18.29
N ALA A 397 6.03 -5.82 -17.73
CA ALA A 397 6.38 -7.18 -18.10
C ALA A 397 5.60 -7.65 -19.35
N HIS A 398 4.31 -7.33 -19.44
CA HIS A 398 3.40 -7.85 -20.47
C HIS A 398 3.13 -6.89 -21.63
N TYR A 399 3.21 -5.57 -21.38
CA TYR A 399 2.95 -4.48 -22.34
C TYR A 399 4.09 -3.43 -22.33
N PRO A 400 5.35 -3.83 -22.54
CA PRO A 400 6.50 -2.93 -22.38
C PRO A 400 6.46 -1.68 -23.27
N GLU A 401 6.00 -1.79 -24.53
CA GLU A 401 5.90 -0.64 -25.44
C GLU A 401 4.89 0.41 -24.91
N ASP A 402 3.69 -0.04 -24.52
CA ASP A 402 2.68 0.79 -23.88
C ASP A 402 3.19 1.41 -22.58
N PHE A 403 3.91 0.63 -21.77
CA PHE A 403 4.55 1.10 -20.55
C PHE A 403 5.50 2.27 -20.82
N TYR A 404 6.47 2.11 -21.72
CA TYR A 404 7.44 3.16 -22.01
C TYR A 404 6.79 4.41 -22.61
N ARG A 405 5.86 4.22 -23.56
CA ARG A 405 5.10 5.32 -24.17
C ARG A 405 4.32 6.08 -23.12
N ALA A 406 3.52 5.39 -22.30
CA ALA A 406 2.71 6.02 -21.28
C ALA A 406 3.57 6.74 -20.23
N TYR A 407 4.69 6.13 -19.80
CA TYR A 407 5.63 6.73 -18.86
C TYR A 407 6.21 8.04 -19.39
N ILE A 408 6.75 8.02 -20.62
CA ILE A 408 7.34 9.22 -21.23
C ILE A 408 6.27 10.30 -21.40
N GLU A 409 5.06 9.96 -21.84
CA GLU A 409 3.99 10.94 -22.02
C GLU A 409 3.48 11.55 -20.70
N VAL A 410 3.55 10.82 -19.58
CA VAL A 410 3.14 11.34 -18.26
C VAL A 410 4.22 12.20 -17.63
N PHE A 411 5.49 11.80 -17.74
CA PHE A 411 6.58 12.39 -16.96
C PHE A 411 7.51 13.33 -17.77
N ALA A 412 7.55 13.25 -19.10
CA ALA A 412 8.47 14.04 -19.90
C ALA A 412 7.90 15.40 -20.30
N ASP A 413 8.73 16.45 -20.17
CA ASP A 413 8.46 17.73 -20.83
C ASP A 413 8.96 17.73 -22.29
N LYS A 414 8.70 18.83 -23.01
CA LYS A 414 9.12 18.95 -24.43
C LYS A 414 10.64 18.81 -24.62
N SER A 415 11.44 19.32 -23.68
CA SER A 415 12.89 19.23 -23.76
C SER A 415 13.40 17.82 -23.47
N ASP A 416 12.77 17.12 -22.54
CA ASP A 416 13.08 15.72 -22.24
C ASP A 416 12.79 14.82 -23.45
N ILE A 417 11.67 15.06 -24.14
CA ILE A 417 11.31 14.32 -25.36
C ILE A 417 12.38 14.48 -26.45
N GLU A 418 12.92 15.68 -26.65
CA GLU A 418 13.97 15.90 -27.65
C GLU A 418 15.28 15.18 -27.27
N VAL A 419 15.64 15.16 -25.98
CA VAL A 419 16.77 14.38 -25.47
C VAL A 419 16.59 12.89 -25.74
N ILE A 420 15.37 12.36 -25.51
CA ILE A 420 15.08 10.96 -25.77
C ILE A 420 15.16 10.68 -27.28
N LYS A 421 14.55 11.50 -28.16
CA LYS A 421 14.62 11.33 -29.62
C LYS A 421 16.04 11.29 -30.18
N ASP A 422 16.97 12.05 -29.60
CA ASP A 422 18.39 12.05 -29.99
C ASP A 422 19.11 10.73 -29.67
N GLY A 423 18.46 9.80 -28.96
CA GLY A 423 18.83 8.41 -28.81
C GLY A 423 19.63 8.10 -27.54
N LYS A 424 19.95 6.81 -27.37
CA LYS A 424 20.58 6.24 -26.16
C LYS A 424 21.81 7.03 -25.66
N ASN A 425 22.70 7.44 -26.56
CA ASN A 425 23.91 8.16 -26.17
C ASN A 425 23.56 9.51 -25.51
N LYS A 426 22.54 10.20 -26.03
CA LYS A 426 22.12 11.49 -25.47
C LYS A 426 21.47 11.35 -24.11
N VAL A 427 20.65 10.30 -23.94
CA VAL A 427 20.07 9.92 -22.65
C VAL A 427 21.18 9.63 -21.62
N ASN A 428 22.23 8.90 -22.00
CA ASN A 428 23.36 8.62 -21.11
C ASN A 428 24.12 9.88 -20.70
N GLU A 429 24.39 10.80 -21.63
CA GLU A 429 24.99 12.10 -21.30
C GLU A 429 24.15 12.88 -20.27
N GLU A 430 22.83 12.81 -20.36
CA GLU A 430 21.95 13.52 -19.43
C GLU A 430 21.88 12.84 -18.06
N LEU A 431 21.86 11.51 -18.02
CA LEU A 431 22.01 10.74 -16.78
C LEU A 431 23.30 11.13 -16.04
N ASP A 432 24.44 11.13 -16.73
CA ASP A 432 25.74 11.49 -16.16
C ASP A 432 25.71 12.88 -15.50
N LYS A 433 25.13 13.87 -16.19
CA LYS A 433 24.98 15.23 -15.64
C LYS A 433 24.14 15.26 -14.37
N ILE A 434 23.03 14.52 -14.34
CA ILE A 434 22.14 14.45 -13.18
C ILE A 434 22.87 13.80 -11.98
N MET A 435 23.63 12.73 -12.23
CA MET A 435 24.37 12.04 -11.17
C MET A 435 25.54 12.88 -10.65
N ASP A 436 26.28 13.56 -11.52
CA ASP A 436 27.33 14.51 -11.13
C ASP A 436 26.75 15.65 -10.27
N ALA A 437 25.60 16.20 -10.67
CA ALA A 437 24.92 17.23 -9.89
C ALA A 437 24.48 16.74 -8.50
N LYS A 438 23.96 15.50 -8.42
CA LYS A 438 23.58 14.85 -7.15
C LYS A 438 24.78 14.65 -6.24
N TYR A 439 25.92 14.20 -6.78
CA TYR A 439 27.17 14.06 -6.04
C TYR A 439 27.67 15.40 -5.47
N LEU A 440 27.42 16.49 -6.18
CA LEU A 440 27.75 17.86 -5.76
C LEU A 440 26.71 18.51 -4.82
N GLY A 441 25.66 17.78 -4.43
CA GLY A 441 24.64 18.26 -3.48
C GLY A 441 23.70 19.33 -4.01
N LYS A 442 23.50 19.41 -5.35
CA LYS A 442 22.62 20.40 -5.98
C LYS A 442 21.25 19.80 -6.31
N GLY A 443 20.21 20.14 -5.52
CA GLY A 443 18.78 19.88 -5.79
C GLY A 443 18.34 18.42 -5.60
N MET A 444 17.28 18.18 -4.80
CA MET A 444 16.88 16.80 -4.43
C MET A 444 15.56 16.30 -5.05
N GLU A 445 14.53 17.13 -5.28
CA GLU A 445 13.21 16.65 -5.74
C GLU A 445 13.02 16.67 -7.27
N GLU A 446 13.17 17.83 -7.94
CA GLU A 446 12.96 17.93 -9.42
C GLU A 446 13.88 17.00 -10.24
N TRP A 447 15.04 16.66 -9.68
CA TRP A 447 16.04 15.84 -10.34
C TRP A 447 15.73 14.35 -10.24
N GLU A 448 14.95 13.93 -9.24
CA GLU A 448 14.60 12.52 -9.03
C GLU A 448 13.60 12.04 -10.09
N GLU A 449 12.59 12.86 -10.41
CA GLU A 449 11.65 12.57 -11.49
C GLU A 449 12.37 12.51 -12.84
N LYS A 450 13.24 13.47 -13.16
CA LYS A 450 14.05 13.44 -14.39
C LYS A 450 15.02 12.26 -14.44
N LEU A 451 15.66 11.93 -13.31
CA LEU A 451 16.52 10.75 -13.20
C LEU A 451 15.75 9.47 -13.52
N ASN A 452 14.54 9.32 -12.96
CA ASN A 452 13.70 8.15 -13.21
C ASN A 452 13.23 8.09 -14.67
N LEU A 453 12.82 9.23 -15.25
CA LEU A 453 12.45 9.32 -16.66
C LEU A 453 13.59 8.87 -17.59
N PHE A 454 14.81 9.39 -17.40
CA PHE A 454 15.93 9.02 -18.26
C PHE A 454 16.42 7.59 -18.02
N LYS A 455 16.29 7.06 -16.80
CA LYS A 455 16.52 5.63 -16.52
C LYS A 455 15.54 4.76 -17.29
N ILE A 456 14.26 5.15 -17.33
CA ILE A 456 13.22 4.45 -18.11
C ILE A 456 13.52 4.54 -19.61
N ALA A 457 13.88 5.72 -20.13
CA ALA A 457 14.24 5.87 -21.54
C ALA A 457 15.49 5.05 -21.91
N HIS A 458 16.49 5.00 -21.03
CA HIS A 458 17.67 4.15 -21.22
C HIS A 458 17.28 2.66 -21.24
N GLU A 459 16.42 2.23 -20.33
CA GLU A 459 15.90 0.86 -20.27
C GLU A 459 15.13 0.50 -21.56
N MET A 460 14.27 1.40 -22.04
CA MET A 460 13.55 1.27 -23.32
C MET A 460 14.51 0.96 -24.47
N TYR A 461 15.61 1.73 -24.60
CA TYR A 461 16.63 1.47 -25.62
C TYR A 461 17.37 0.15 -25.43
N LEU A 462 17.67 -0.24 -24.18
CA LEU A 462 18.32 -1.52 -23.90
C LEU A 462 17.43 -2.73 -24.23
N ARG A 463 16.11 -2.57 -24.14
CA ARG A 463 15.14 -3.59 -24.57
C ARG A 463 14.86 -3.57 -26.08
N GLY A 464 15.53 -2.70 -26.83
CA GLY A 464 15.41 -2.63 -28.29
C GLY A 464 14.25 -1.78 -28.79
N TYR A 465 13.57 -1.03 -27.92
CA TYR A 465 12.53 -0.08 -28.29
C TYR A 465 13.14 1.29 -28.62
N THR A 466 12.39 2.11 -29.36
CA THR A 466 12.73 3.50 -29.69
C THR A 466 11.50 4.37 -29.51
N LEU A 467 11.72 5.66 -29.26
CA LEU A 467 10.65 6.65 -29.14
C LEU A 467 9.94 6.90 -30.48
#